data_AF-A0A1L6R7Z1-F1
#
_entry.id   AF-A0A1L6R7Z1-F1
#
_cell.length_a   1.000
_cell.length_b   1.000
_cell.length_c   1.000
_cell.angle_alpha   90.00
_cell.angle_beta   90.00
_cell.angle_gamma   90.00
#
_symmetry.space_group_name_H-M   'P 1'
#
loop_
_entity.id
_entity.type
_entity.pdbx_description
1 polymer ?
#
loop_
_entity_poly.entity_id
_entity_poly.type
_entity_poly.pdbx_seq_one_letter_code
_entity_poly.pdbx_strand_id
1 'polypeptide(L)'
;MSEFIGFVVIEIIFNFIGAVIRWWFGTIGRTIKNKPKHKFTEYLNGPKNPDHFDNQAHGTNNVIIGVVSTIVIILLVVLVERL
;
A
#
# COMPACT_ATOMS: atom_id res chain seq x y z
N MET A 1 -9.63 -16.85 18.78
CA MET A 1 -9.79 -15.39 19.04
C MET A 1 -8.49 -14.64 18.84
N SER A 2 -7.38 -15.06 19.46
CA SER A 2 -6.03 -14.50 19.24
C SER A 2 -5.57 -14.54 17.78
N GLU A 3 -5.76 -15.66 17.09
CA GLU A 3 -5.37 -15.83 15.69
C GLU A 3 -6.11 -14.86 14.75
N PHE A 4 -7.41 -14.69 14.98
CA PHE A 4 -8.23 -13.73 14.23
C PHE A 4 -7.75 -12.29 14.43
N ILE A 5 -7.44 -11.91 15.68
CA ILE A 5 -6.87 -10.58 15.98
C ILE A 5 -5.52 -10.41 15.27
N GLY A 6 -4.68 -11.45 15.29
CA GLY A 6 -3.40 -11.44 14.58
C GLY A 6 -3.57 -11.18 13.08
N PHE A 7 -4.51 -11.87 12.44
CA PHE A 7 -4.81 -11.68 11.02
C PHE A 7 -5.26 -10.24 10.71
N VAL A 8 -6.19 -9.68 11.49
CA VAL A 8 -6.68 -8.31 11.29
C VAL A 8 -5.57 -7.28 11.48
N VAL A 9 -4.71 -7.45 12.49
CA VAL A 9 -3.57 -6.55 12.73
C VAL A 9 -2.59 -6.59 11.56
N ILE A 10 -2.28 -7.79 11.06
CA ILE A 10 -1.42 -7.98 9.88
C ILE A 10 -2.02 -7.29 8.66
N GLU A 11 -3.31 -7.47 8.40
CA GLU A 11 -4.02 -6.82 7.30
C GLU A 11 -3.92 -5.29 7.38
N ILE A 12 -4.17 -4.71 8.56
CA ILE A 12 -4.07 -3.25 8.78
C ILE A 12 -2.66 -2.74 8.49
N ILE A 13 -1.63 -3.43 8.99
CA ILE A 13 -0.22 -3.05 8.81
C ILE A 13 0.13 -3.07 7.31
N PHE A 14 -0.17 -4.17 6.61
CA PHE A 14 0.18 -4.29 5.20
C PHE A 14 -0.67 -3.40 4.29
N ASN A 15 -1.94 -3.14 4.63
CA ASN A 15 -2.74 -2.13 3.95
C ASN A 15 -2.09 -0.74 4.07
N PHE A 16 -1.62 -0.36 5.26
CA PHE A 16 -0.94 0.92 5.46
C PHE A 16 0.37 1.01 4.67
N ILE A 17 1.24 0.00 4.76
CA ILE A 17 2.52 -0.04 4.03
C ILE A 17 2.27 0.05 2.52
N GLY A 18 1.35 -0.75 2.00
CA GLY A 18 0.99 -0.72 0.59
C GLY A 18 0.42 0.62 0.13
N ALA A 19 -0.43 1.25 0.95
CA ALA A 19 -0.95 2.58 0.67
C ALA A 19 0.16 3.64 0.61
N VAL A 20 1.15 3.59 1.52
CA VAL A 20 2.31 4.51 1.51
C VAL A 20 3.09 4.38 0.22
N ILE A 21 3.39 3.16 -0.19
CA ILE A 21 4.17 2.88 -1.40
C ILE A 21 3.41 3.34 -2.66
N ARG A 22 2.13 2.97 -2.78
CA ARG A 22 1.30 3.43 -3.90
C ARG A 22 1.18 4.95 -3.93
N TRP A 23 1.06 5.59 -2.77
CA TRP A 23 0.98 7.04 -2.68
C TRP A 23 2.26 7.72 -3.13
N TRP A 24 3.44 7.20 -2.77
CA TRP A 24 4.73 7.72 -3.24
C TRP A 24 4.86 7.60 -4.75
N PHE A 25 4.71 6.40 -5.32
CA PHE A 25 4.82 6.20 -6.77
C PHE A 25 3.76 7.00 -7.53
N GLY A 26 2.53 7.05 -7.01
CA GLY A 26 1.44 7.85 -7.57
C GLY A 26 1.74 9.34 -7.54
N THR A 27 2.26 9.86 -6.43
CA THR A 27 2.62 11.27 -6.27
C THR A 27 3.77 11.67 -7.20
N ILE A 28 4.81 10.84 -7.30
CA ILE A 28 5.95 11.06 -8.20
C ILE A 28 5.44 11.05 -9.65
N GLY A 29 4.73 10.00 -10.06
CA GLY A 29 4.22 9.88 -11.43
C GLY A 29 3.28 11.01 -11.84
N ARG A 30 2.45 11.50 -10.92
CA ARG A 30 1.55 12.65 -11.18
C ARG A 30 2.30 13.97 -11.21
N THR A 31 3.37 14.12 -10.43
CA THR A 31 4.28 15.27 -10.52
C THR A 31 4.95 15.32 -11.89
N ILE A 32 5.51 14.19 -12.35
CA ILE A 32 6.16 14.08 -13.67
C ILE A 32 5.17 14.40 -14.81
N LYS A 33 3.93 13.94 -14.71
CA LYS A 33 2.88 14.14 -15.73
C LYS A 33 2.11 15.45 -15.57
N ASN A 34 2.50 16.33 -14.65
CA ASN A 34 1.78 17.57 -14.31
C ASN A 34 0.26 17.34 -14.06
N LYS A 35 -0.10 16.29 -13.32
CA LYS A 35 -1.48 15.93 -12.96
C LYS A 35 -1.78 16.25 -11.49
N PRO A 36 -3.03 16.60 -11.13
CA PRO A 36 -3.42 16.92 -9.74
C PRO A 36 -3.13 15.75 -8.81
N LYS A 37 -2.45 15.92 -7.67
CA LYS A 37 -2.10 14.81 -6.77
C LYS A 37 -3.33 14.31 -5.99
N HIS A 38 -3.41 13.00 -5.76
CA HIS A 38 -4.37 12.44 -4.81
C HIS A 38 -3.81 12.52 -3.39
N LYS A 39 -4.72 12.68 -2.42
CA LYS A 39 -4.40 12.65 -0.99
C LYS A 39 -4.06 11.23 -0.57
N PHE A 40 -3.18 11.08 0.42
CA PHE A 40 -2.86 9.79 1.01
C PHE A 40 -4.11 9.01 1.46
N THR A 41 -5.11 9.71 2.00
CA THR A 41 -6.38 9.10 2.42
C THR A 41 -7.13 8.42 1.27
N GLU A 42 -6.98 8.88 0.02
CA GLU A 42 -7.57 8.22 -1.15
C GLU A 42 -6.85 6.91 -1.49
N TYR A 43 -5.55 6.81 -1.19
CA TYR A 43 -4.80 5.57 -1.33
C TYR A 43 -5.08 4.59 -0.19
N LEU A 44 -5.33 5.09 1.03
CA LEU A 44 -5.61 4.23 2.18
C LEU A 44 -7.06 3.73 2.20
N ASN A 45 -8.03 4.63 1.98
CA ASN A 45 -9.45 4.37 2.18
C ASN A 45 -10.26 4.36 0.87
N GLY A 46 -9.66 4.69 -0.26
CA GLY A 46 -10.36 4.92 -1.52
C GLY A 46 -10.87 6.36 -1.71
N PRO A 47 -11.31 6.72 -2.93
CA PRO A 47 -11.89 8.02 -3.24
C PRO A 47 -13.28 8.14 -2.59
N LYS A 48 -13.64 9.37 -2.18
CA LYS A 48 -14.91 9.62 -1.47
C LYS A 48 -16.15 9.43 -2.34
N ASN A 49 -16.07 9.72 -3.64
CA ASN A 49 -17.19 9.61 -4.59
C ASN A 49 -16.78 8.80 -5.80
N PRO A 50 -17.08 7.50 -5.79
CA PRO A 50 -16.86 6.69 -6.96
C PRO A 50 -18.14 6.13 -7.55
N ASP A 51 -18.37 6.41 -8.83
CA ASP A 51 -19.48 5.78 -9.56
C ASP A 51 -19.23 4.26 -9.75
N HIS A 52 -17.98 3.78 -9.63
CA HIS A 52 -17.58 2.38 -9.88
C HIS A 52 -16.38 1.87 -9.04
N PHE A 53 -16.22 2.29 -7.77
CA PHE A 53 -15.07 1.86 -6.96
C PHE A 53 -15.40 0.70 -6.04
N ASP A 54 -14.59 -0.35 -6.16
CA ASP A 54 -14.61 -1.50 -5.28
C ASP A 54 -13.62 -1.28 -4.12
N ASN A 55 -14.16 -0.94 -2.95
CA ASN A 55 -13.38 -0.76 -1.72
C ASN A 55 -12.61 -2.02 -1.32
N GLN A 56 -13.16 -3.21 -1.59
CA GLN A 56 -12.54 -4.48 -1.22
C GLN A 56 -11.33 -4.79 -2.09
N ALA A 57 -11.47 -4.63 -3.41
CA ALA A 57 -10.34 -4.78 -4.34
C ALA A 57 -9.21 -3.78 -4.06
N HIS A 58 -9.54 -2.55 -3.64
CA HIS A 58 -8.55 -1.53 -3.34
C HIS A 58 -7.73 -1.82 -2.08
N GLY A 59 -8.38 -2.20 -0.98
CA GLY A 59 -7.69 -2.62 0.25
C GLY A 59 -6.83 -3.86 0.02
N THR A 60 -7.35 -4.84 -0.73
CA THR A 60 -6.62 -6.07 -1.09
C THR A 60 -5.35 -5.75 -1.89
N ASN A 61 -5.44 -4.83 -2.86
CA ASN A 61 -4.28 -4.38 -3.63
C ASN A 61 -3.22 -3.71 -2.75
N ASN A 62 -3.62 -2.93 -1.74
CA ASN A 62 -2.67 -2.37 -0.79
C ASN A 62 -1.97 -3.47 0.01
N VAL A 63 -2.72 -4.45 0.54
CA VAL A 63 -2.13 -5.55 1.30
C VAL A 63 -1.11 -6.33 0.44
N ILE A 64 -1.46 -6.68 -0.80
CA ILE A 64 -0.55 -7.38 -1.72
C ILE A 64 0.73 -6.56 -1.96
N ILE A 65 0.58 -5.27 -2.27
CA ILE A 65 1.74 -4.38 -2.51
C ILE A 65 2.59 -4.25 -1.24
N GLY A 66 1.96 -4.14 -0.07
CA GLY A 66 2.64 -4.06 1.21
C GLY A 66 3.45 -5.33 1.52
N VAL A 67 2.88 -6.51 1.29
CA VAL A 67 3.57 -7.79 1.48
C VAL A 67 4.76 -7.92 0.52
N VAL A 68 4.53 -7.73 -0.79
CA VAL A 68 5.57 -7.89 -1.82
C VAL A 68 6.73 -6.92 -1.59
N SER A 69 6.44 -5.65 -1.32
CA SER A 69 7.47 -4.64 -1.07
C SER A 69 8.27 -4.91 0.19
N THR A 70 7.62 -5.38 1.26
CA THR A 70 8.30 -5.74 2.51
C THR A 70 9.27 -6.90 2.28
N ILE A 71 8.85 -7.94 1.53
CA ILE A 71 9.73 -9.06 1.16
C ILE A 71 10.93 -8.55 0.36
N VAL A 72 10.71 -7.70 -0.66
CA VAL A 72 11.79 -7.14 -1.47
C VAL A 72 12.77 -6.34 -0.60
N ILE A 73 12.29 -5.49 0.30
CA ILE A 73 13.14 -4.69 1.19
C ILE A 73 13.96 -5.60 2.11
N ILE A 74 13.35 -6.62 2.72
CA ILE A 74 14.06 -7.59 3.56
C ILE A 74 15.16 -8.30 2.77
N LEU A 75 14.85 -8.77 1.56
CA LEU A 75 15.83 -9.44 0.69
C LEU A 75 17.00 -8.52 0.34
N LEU A 76 16.73 -7.24 0.05
CA LEU A 76 17.77 -6.25 -0.23
C LEU A 76 18.65 -6.01 1.00
N VAL A 77 18.08 -5.84 2.19
CA VAL A 77 18.84 -5.64 3.43
C VAL A 77 19.74 -6.85 3.70
N VAL A 78 19.18 -8.07 3.65
CA VAL A 78 19.94 -9.31 3.88
C VAL A 78 21.04 -9.49 2.83
N LEU A 79 20.79 -9.11 1.57
CA LEU A 79 21.80 -9.17 0.52
C LEU A 79 22.93 -8.17 0.77
N VAL A 80 22.60 -6.94 1.18
CA VAL A 80 23.60 -5.89 1.48
C VAL A 80 24.48 -6.28 2.67
N GLU A 81 23.91 -6.88 3.72
CA GLU A 81 24.68 -7.34 4.89
C GLU A 81 25.68 -8.46 4.57
N ARG A 82 25.51 -9.14 3.43
CA ARG A 82 26.40 -10.24 2.99
C ARG A 82 27.51 -9.79 2.04
N LEU A 83 27.50 -8.53 1.60
CA LEU A 83 28.51 -7.93 0.71
C LEU A 83 29.58 -7.20 1.53
#